data_AF-I1I8K3-F1
#
_entry.id   AF-I1I8K3-F1
#
_cell.length_a   1.000
_cell.length_b   1.000
_cell.length_c   1.000
_cell.angle_alpha   90.00
_cell.angle_beta   90.00
_cell.angle_gamma   90.00
#
_symmetry.space_group_name_H-M   'P 1'
#
loop_
_entity.id
_entity.type
_entity.pdbx_description
1 polymer ?
#
loop_
_entity_poly.entity_id
_entity_poly.type
_entity_poly.pdbx_seq_one_letter_code
_entity_poly.pdbx_strand_id
1 'polypeptide(L)'
;MAAREAPFLLLLFLLAALLAVEADARRQKDGEGACGEGWDCSGRGGRLCCNGTISDYFKAEHFEELFPKRNDSLAHAAGFWDYRAFITAAALFEPRGFGTTGGREMGVKEVAAFLGHIGAKTSCGHLDSDGDSLAWGLCYNHEMSPGQSYCDNSNELYRCVEGVEYYGRGALPVYWNYNYGIVGKGIKQDLLSHPELLEQNATLAFEAAIWRWMTPMKRRQPSAHDVFVGNWKPTKKDTLSKRYPGFGATMNILYGDFICGHGSTDSMNVIISHYQHYLDLMEVGHEHSGDNLDCGDQVVFNPSSKSPYS
;
A
#
# COMPACT_ATOMS: atom_id res chain seq x y z
N MET A 1 61.03 -2.25 -47.11
CA MET A 1 60.94 -1.30 -45.97
C MET A 1 59.48 -1.24 -45.55
N ALA A 2 59.06 -2.09 -44.62
CA ALA A 2 57.76 -2.01 -43.97
C ALA A 2 57.78 -2.93 -42.74
N ALA A 3 56.94 -2.58 -41.76
CA ALA A 3 56.67 -3.28 -40.51
C ALA A 3 57.65 -3.02 -39.35
N ARG A 4 57.33 -2.00 -38.52
CA ARG A 4 57.56 -2.00 -37.06
C ARG A 4 56.92 -0.78 -36.35
N GLU A 5 55.61 -0.57 -36.49
CA GLU A 5 54.89 0.50 -35.76
C GLU A 5 53.57 0.03 -35.10
N ALA A 6 53.13 -1.22 -35.31
CA ALA A 6 51.83 -1.69 -34.84
C ALA A 6 51.69 -1.97 -33.31
N PRO A 7 52.71 -2.45 -32.56
CA PRO A 7 52.47 -2.87 -31.17
C PRO A 7 52.37 -1.68 -30.19
N PHE A 8 52.96 -0.53 -30.51
CA PHE A 8 52.93 0.65 -29.64
C PHE A 8 51.58 1.35 -29.66
N LEU A 9 50.94 1.44 -30.83
CA LEU A 9 49.60 2.02 -30.98
C LEU A 9 48.54 1.20 -30.23
N LEU A 10 48.59 -0.14 -30.30
CA LEU A 10 47.65 -1.00 -29.56
C LEU A 10 47.81 -0.87 -28.04
N LEU A 11 49.03 -0.74 -27.54
CA LEU A 11 49.28 -0.55 -26.10
C LEU A 11 48.78 0.83 -25.62
N LEU A 12 48.95 1.88 -26.42
CA LEU A 12 48.43 3.23 -26.16
C LEU A 12 46.90 3.25 -26.14
N PHE A 13 46.23 2.54 -27.06
CA PHE A 13 44.78 2.43 -27.06
C PHE A 13 44.23 1.66 -25.84
N LEU A 14 44.90 0.59 -25.43
CA LEU A 14 44.52 -0.17 -24.22
C LEU A 14 44.71 0.65 -22.94
N LEU A 15 45.82 1.41 -22.83
CA LEU A 15 46.05 2.29 -21.68
C LEU A 15 45.03 3.44 -21.63
N ALA A 16 44.70 4.04 -22.78
CA ALA A 16 43.68 5.07 -22.88
C ALA A 16 42.28 4.54 -22.52
N ALA A 17 41.95 3.30 -22.90
CA ALA A 17 40.69 2.65 -22.53
C ALA A 17 40.59 2.35 -21.03
N LEU A 18 41.68 1.87 -20.40
CA LEU A 18 41.74 1.64 -18.95
C LEU A 18 41.60 2.94 -18.15
N LEU A 19 42.27 4.02 -18.59
CA LEU A 19 42.12 5.34 -17.97
C LEU A 19 40.73 5.94 -18.17
N ALA A 20 40.08 5.67 -19.31
CA ALA A 20 38.69 6.09 -19.55
C ALA A 20 37.71 5.34 -18.63
N VAL A 21 37.91 4.04 -18.40
CA VAL A 21 37.08 3.24 -17.48
C VAL A 21 37.26 3.70 -16.02
N GLU A 22 38.48 4.04 -15.60
CA GLU A 22 38.72 4.59 -14.25
C GLU A 22 38.20 6.04 -14.08
N ALA A 23 38.16 6.83 -15.16
CA ALA A 23 37.59 8.18 -15.15
C ALA A 23 36.05 8.17 -15.12
N ASP A 24 35.41 7.18 -15.77
CA ASP A 24 33.95 7.02 -15.75
C ASP A 24 33.45 6.50 -14.39
N ALA A 25 34.24 5.65 -13.72
CA ALA A 25 33.96 5.19 -12.35
C ALA A 25 34.10 6.29 -11.27
N ARG A 26 34.73 7.43 -11.59
CA ARG A 26 34.91 8.57 -10.66
C ARG A 26 33.96 9.73 -10.88
N ARG A 27 32.98 9.64 -11.79
CA ARG A 27 32.06 10.73 -12.10
C ARG A 27 30.60 10.48 -11.68
N GLN A 28 30.42 9.75 -10.59
CA GLN A 28 29.13 9.61 -9.91
C GLN A 28 29.27 9.79 -8.39
N LYS A 29 29.89 10.90 -8.00
CA LYS A 29 29.73 11.51 -6.68
C LYS A 29 29.66 13.01 -6.95
N ASP A 30 28.45 13.55 -6.96
CA ASP A 30 28.12 14.89 -6.49
C ASP A 30 26.66 15.18 -6.86
N GLY A 31 25.83 15.27 -5.82
CA GLY A 31 24.39 15.44 -5.91
C GLY A 31 23.62 14.85 -4.75
N GLU A 32 24.24 14.65 -3.58
CA GLU A 32 23.51 14.42 -2.34
C GLU A 32 22.79 15.73 -2.01
N GLY A 33 21.52 15.84 -2.38
CA GLY A 33 20.67 16.95 -1.98
C GLY A 33 20.52 16.90 -0.47
N ALA A 34 21.35 17.66 0.25
CA ALA A 34 21.21 17.83 1.68
C ALA A 34 19.86 18.52 1.96
N CYS A 35 18.98 17.82 2.66
CA CYS A 35 17.69 18.35 3.10
C CYS A 35 18.00 19.29 4.29
N GLY A 36 17.81 20.61 4.12
CA GLY A 36 18.10 21.62 5.14
C GLY A 36 17.13 21.54 6.33
N GLU A 37 17.51 22.14 7.46
CA GLU A 37 16.62 22.25 8.63
C GLU A 37 15.33 22.97 8.24
N GLY A 38 14.21 22.23 8.32
CA GLY A 38 12.93 22.63 7.73
C GLY A 38 12.81 22.09 6.31
N TRP A 39 12.21 20.90 6.19
CA TRP A 39 12.06 20.02 5.02
C TRP A 39 11.32 20.63 3.81
N ASP A 40 11.70 21.82 3.34
CA ASP A 40 11.16 22.42 2.12
C ASP A 40 12.13 22.18 0.94
N CYS A 41 11.61 21.53 -0.10
CA CYS A 41 12.38 21.16 -1.27
C CYS A 41 12.55 22.37 -2.19
N SER A 42 13.66 23.08 -2.01
CA SER A 42 14.01 24.22 -2.86
C SER A 42 14.54 23.76 -4.22
N GLY A 43 13.67 23.52 -5.21
CA GLY A 43 14.09 23.19 -6.57
C GLY A 43 12.96 23.09 -7.59
N ARG A 44 13.13 23.73 -8.75
CA ARG A 44 12.17 23.66 -9.88
C ARG A 44 12.23 22.28 -10.54
N GLY A 45 11.20 21.48 -10.32
CA GLY A 45 10.88 20.29 -11.12
C GLY A 45 11.30 18.97 -10.48
N GLY A 46 10.35 18.32 -9.79
CA GLY A 46 10.50 16.96 -9.27
C GLY A 46 10.06 16.87 -7.82
N ARG A 47 8.78 16.55 -7.61
CA ARG A 47 8.15 16.31 -6.30
C ARG A 47 8.55 14.92 -5.77
N LEU A 48 9.85 14.67 -5.65
CA LEU A 48 10.44 13.44 -5.13
C LEU A 48 11.60 13.87 -4.24
N CYS A 49 11.35 14.02 -2.94
CA CYS A 49 12.34 14.56 -2.01
C CYS A 49 12.93 13.47 -1.13
N CYS A 50 14.27 13.45 -1.13
CA CYS A 50 15.21 12.72 -0.26
C CYS A 50 15.23 11.18 -0.47
N ASN A 51 16.44 10.61 -0.53
CA ASN A 51 16.82 9.22 -0.82
C ASN A 51 16.39 8.20 0.27
N GLY A 52 15.25 8.42 0.93
CA GLY A 52 14.74 7.59 2.01
C GLY A 52 13.85 6.46 1.48
N THR A 53 14.00 5.28 2.07
CA THR A 53 13.17 4.10 1.84
C THR A 53 12.34 3.79 3.08
N ILE A 54 11.26 3.04 2.93
CA ILE A 54 10.47 2.51 4.07
C ILE A 54 11.39 1.69 4.97
N SER A 55 12.34 0.95 4.39
CA SER A 55 13.33 0.18 5.13
C SER A 55 14.22 1.02 6.05
N ASP A 56 14.31 2.35 5.89
CA ASP A 56 15.12 3.18 6.78
C ASP A 56 14.49 3.39 8.15
N TYR A 57 13.16 3.40 8.24
CA TYR A 57 12.42 3.63 9.49
C TYR A 57 11.51 2.47 9.91
N PHE A 58 11.09 1.60 9.00
CA PHE A 58 10.25 0.44 9.31
C PHE A 58 11.07 -0.83 9.16
N LYS A 59 11.51 -1.38 10.29
CA LYS A 59 12.36 -2.58 10.37
C LYS A 59 11.52 -3.82 10.65
N ALA A 60 12.14 -4.99 10.52
CA ALA A 60 11.49 -6.27 10.81
C ALA A 60 10.92 -6.32 12.24
N GLU A 61 11.62 -5.76 13.22
CA GLU A 61 11.15 -5.68 14.61
C GLU A 61 9.79 -4.99 14.74
N HIS A 62 9.60 -3.85 14.07
CA HIS A 62 8.33 -3.13 14.05
C HIS A 62 7.22 -3.98 13.40
N PHE A 63 7.54 -4.73 12.33
CA PHE A 63 6.57 -5.62 11.70
C PHE A 63 6.15 -6.77 12.63
N GLU A 64 7.08 -7.33 13.40
CA GLU A 64 6.77 -8.33 14.42
C GLU A 64 5.94 -7.74 15.58
N GLU A 65 6.21 -6.51 15.99
CA GLU A 65 5.46 -5.79 17.04
C GLU A 65 4.05 -5.42 16.61
N LEU A 66 3.83 -5.02 15.36
CA LEU A 66 2.51 -4.71 14.80
C LEU A 66 1.63 -5.96 14.64
N PHE A 67 2.24 -7.11 14.39
CA PHE A 67 1.55 -8.38 14.09
C PHE A 67 2.08 -9.55 14.92
N PRO A 68 2.02 -9.47 16.27
CA PRO A 68 2.67 -10.43 17.15
C PRO A 68 1.96 -11.78 17.17
N LYS A 69 0.66 -11.82 16.84
CA LYS A 69 -0.15 -13.05 16.83
C LYS A 69 -0.36 -13.67 15.44
N ARG A 70 0.18 -13.09 14.36
CA ARG A 70 -0.05 -13.59 12.99
C ARG A 70 0.43 -15.02 12.74
N ASN A 71 1.42 -15.48 13.53
CA ASN A 71 2.01 -16.82 13.46
C ASN A 71 1.61 -17.69 14.67
N ASP A 72 0.63 -17.27 15.46
CA ASP A 72 0.07 -18.10 16.53
C ASP A 72 -0.57 -19.37 15.92
N SER A 73 -0.62 -20.44 16.71
CA SER A 73 -1.28 -21.69 16.34
C SER A 73 -2.77 -21.54 15.97
N LEU A 74 -3.43 -20.50 16.48
CA LEU A 74 -4.82 -20.17 16.17
C LEU A 74 -4.96 -19.32 14.89
N ALA A 75 -3.86 -18.81 14.35
CA ALA A 75 -3.90 -18.01 13.13
C ALA A 75 -4.09 -18.91 11.89
N HIS A 76 -4.92 -18.44 10.96
CA HIS A 76 -5.28 -19.21 9.76
C HIS A 76 -4.28 -19.05 8.61
N ALA A 77 -3.38 -18.07 8.70
CA ALA A 77 -2.31 -17.80 7.75
C ALA A 77 -0.91 -17.84 8.40
N ALA A 78 -0.73 -18.66 9.44
CA ALA A 78 0.55 -18.78 10.14
C ALA A 78 1.68 -19.19 9.18
N GLY A 79 2.77 -18.42 9.19
CA GLY A 79 3.94 -18.62 8.32
C GLY A 79 3.79 -18.07 6.90
N PHE A 80 2.64 -17.52 6.52
CA PHE A 80 2.42 -16.94 5.20
C PHE A 80 2.97 -15.51 5.09
N TRP A 81 2.72 -14.68 6.10
CA TRP A 81 3.05 -13.26 6.08
C TRP A 81 4.43 -12.96 6.68
N ASP A 82 5.27 -12.29 5.91
CA ASP A 82 6.61 -11.89 6.36
C ASP A 82 6.98 -10.47 5.93
N TYR A 83 7.90 -9.86 6.70
CA TYR A 83 8.40 -8.51 6.48
C TYR A 83 9.08 -8.34 5.12
N ARG A 84 9.82 -9.35 4.65
CA ARG A 84 10.55 -9.28 3.38
C ARG A 84 9.57 -9.22 2.21
N ALA A 85 8.46 -9.96 2.28
CA ALA A 85 7.39 -9.88 1.28
C ALA A 85 6.79 -8.47 1.21
N PHE A 86 6.52 -7.84 2.35
CA PHE A 86 6.01 -6.47 2.41
C PHE A 86 7.02 -5.47 1.80
N ILE A 87 8.28 -5.48 2.25
CA ILE A 87 9.30 -4.54 1.74
C ILE A 87 9.59 -4.76 0.26
N THR A 88 9.61 -6.02 -0.21
CA THR A 88 9.82 -6.34 -1.63
C THR A 88 8.70 -5.77 -2.49
N ALA A 89 7.44 -5.90 -2.05
CA ALA A 89 6.31 -5.29 -2.72
C ALA A 89 6.36 -3.75 -2.66
N ALA A 90 6.67 -3.19 -1.49
CA ALA A 90 6.71 -1.75 -1.26
C ALA A 90 7.77 -1.03 -2.11
N ALA A 91 8.94 -1.64 -2.30
CA ALA A 91 10.01 -1.10 -3.13
C ALA A 91 9.57 -0.79 -4.58
N LEU A 92 8.54 -1.48 -5.11
CA LEU A 92 7.98 -1.19 -6.44
C LEU A 92 7.21 0.14 -6.48
N PHE A 93 6.71 0.63 -5.34
CA PHE A 93 5.86 1.81 -5.21
C PHE A 93 6.53 2.97 -4.46
N GLU A 94 7.64 2.74 -3.77
CA GLU A 94 8.44 3.81 -3.13
C GLU A 94 8.84 4.92 -4.12
N PRO A 95 9.29 4.64 -5.37
CA PRO A 95 9.57 5.70 -6.35
C PRO A 95 8.33 6.50 -6.78
N ARG A 96 7.12 6.01 -6.45
CA ARG A 96 5.84 6.65 -6.74
C ARG A 96 5.25 7.38 -5.53
N GLY A 97 5.94 7.35 -4.39
CA GLY A 97 5.59 8.12 -3.20
C GLY A 97 5.09 7.30 -2.01
N PHE A 98 4.89 5.98 -2.14
CA PHE A 98 4.39 5.15 -1.04
C PHE A 98 5.40 5.12 0.11
N GLY A 99 5.01 5.64 1.30
CA GLY A 99 5.87 5.70 2.48
C GLY A 99 7.05 6.68 2.36
N THR A 100 7.12 7.45 1.27
CA THR A 100 8.23 8.35 0.94
C THR A 100 7.77 9.79 0.65
N THR A 101 6.46 10.06 0.72
CA THR A 101 5.89 11.40 0.51
C THR A 101 5.75 12.17 1.82
N GLY A 102 6.17 13.44 1.84
CA GLY A 102 5.94 14.33 2.99
C GLY A 102 6.96 14.20 4.14
N GLY A 103 8.10 13.54 3.91
CA GLY A 103 9.16 13.38 4.91
C GLY A 103 8.96 12.15 5.81
N ARG A 104 9.91 11.90 6.72
CA ARG A 104 9.97 10.67 7.54
C ARG A 104 8.71 10.47 8.38
N GLU A 105 8.26 11.49 9.11
CA GLU A 105 7.08 11.38 9.98
C GLU A 105 5.82 11.04 9.17
N MET A 106 5.60 11.69 8.02
CA MET A 106 4.46 11.39 7.15
C MET A 106 4.56 9.98 6.54
N GLY A 107 5.77 9.53 6.16
CA GLY A 107 6.02 8.17 5.70
C GLY A 107 5.65 7.13 6.75
N VAL A 108 6.08 7.33 8.00
CA VAL A 108 5.72 6.47 9.14
C VAL A 108 4.20 6.44 9.32
N LYS A 109 3.54 7.61 9.30
CA LYS A 109 2.07 7.69 9.41
C LYS A 109 1.36 6.96 8.27
N GLU A 110 1.85 7.09 7.03
CA GLU A 110 1.26 6.41 5.89
C GLU A 110 1.40 4.90 5.99
N VAL A 111 2.58 4.39 6.37
CA VAL A 111 2.79 2.96 6.58
C VAL A 111 1.92 2.44 7.72
N ALA A 112 1.81 3.17 8.83
CA ALA A 112 0.92 2.83 9.94
C ALA A 112 -0.56 2.81 9.51
N ALA A 113 -1.02 3.78 8.72
CA ALA A 113 -2.39 3.84 8.21
C ALA A 113 -2.69 2.68 7.25
N PHE A 114 -1.78 2.41 6.31
CA PHE A 114 -1.90 1.31 5.35
C PHE A 114 -1.96 -0.05 6.07
N LEU A 115 -1.02 -0.29 6.99
CA LEU A 115 -0.99 -1.52 7.79
C LEU A 115 -2.17 -1.59 8.75
N GLY A 116 -2.68 -0.47 9.28
CA GLY A 116 -3.85 -0.43 10.14
C GLY A 116 -5.11 -0.92 9.44
N HIS A 117 -5.30 -0.56 8.16
CA HIS A 117 -6.35 -1.16 7.34
C HIS A 117 -6.15 -2.66 7.17
N ILE A 118 -4.94 -3.11 6.85
CA ILE A 118 -4.62 -4.53 6.67
C ILE A 118 -4.92 -5.32 7.94
N GLY A 119 -4.41 -4.85 9.08
CA GLY A 119 -4.62 -5.46 10.40
C GLY A 119 -6.10 -5.62 10.68
N ALA A 120 -6.88 -4.55 10.55
CA ALA A 120 -8.32 -4.60 10.76
C ALA A 120 -9.06 -5.52 9.78
N LYS A 121 -8.68 -5.56 8.50
CA LYS A 121 -9.37 -6.36 7.48
C LYS A 121 -9.01 -7.85 7.51
N THR A 122 -7.90 -8.22 8.13
CA THR A 122 -7.40 -9.59 8.21
C THR A 122 -7.35 -10.12 9.65
N SER A 123 -7.89 -9.36 10.60
CA SER A 123 -7.86 -9.73 12.02
C SER A 123 -8.83 -10.87 12.35
N CYS A 124 -8.38 -11.76 13.24
CA CYS A 124 -9.22 -12.75 13.90
C CYS A 124 -9.39 -12.47 15.40
N GLY A 125 -9.22 -11.21 15.83
CA GLY A 125 -9.24 -10.83 17.25
C GLY A 125 -10.52 -11.16 18.02
N HIS A 126 -11.63 -11.47 17.34
CA HIS A 126 -12.84 -12.01 17.98
C HIS A 126 -12.65 -13.42 18.56
N LEU A 127 -11.62 -14.14 18.14
CA LEU A 127 -11.24 -15.44 18.72
C LEU A 127 -10.52 -15.29 20.06
N ASP A 128 -10.02 -14.08 20.37
CA ASP A 128 -9.28 -13.83 21.59
C ASP A 128 -10.22 -13.42 22.73
N SER A 129 -10.27 -14.28 23.75
CA SER A 129 -11.06 -14.05 24.96
C SER A 129 -10.35 -13.10 25.94
N ASP A 130 -9.04 -12.88 25.75
CA ASP A 130 -8.18 -12.13 26.66
C ASP A 130 -8.11 -10.62 26.32
N GLY A 131 -8.71 -10.20 25.20
CA GLY A 131 -9.08 -8.82 24.93
C GLY A 131 -8.15 -8.00 24.04
N ASP A 132 -7.05 -8.55 23.53
CA ASP A 132 -6.13 -7.83 22.63
C ASP A 132 -6.44 -8.05 21.14
N SER A 133 -7.62 -7.59 20.70
CA SER A 133 -8.11 -7.76 19.32
C SER A 133 -7.20 -7.11 18.25
N LEU A 134 -6.38 -6.13 18.64
CA LEU A 134 -5.51 -5.36 17.73
C LEU A 134 -4.20 -6.10 17.40
N ALA A 135 -3.80 -7.07 18.22
CA ALA A 135 -2.62 -7.91 18.01
C ALA A 135 -2.80 -8.97 16.90
N TRP A 136 -4.04 -9.24 16.48
CA TRP A 136 -4.41 -10.35 15.58
C TRP A 136 -4.47 -9.98 14.10
N GLY A 137 -3.94 -8.82 13.69
CA GLY A 137 -3.79 -8.47 12.28
C GLY A 137 -3.00 -9.55 11.51
N LEU A 138 -3.28 -9.69 10.21
CA LEU A 138 -2.70 -10.72 9.33
C LEU A 138 -3.00 -12.17 9.74
N CYS A 139 -4.07 -12.40 10.51
CA CYS A 139 -4.48 -13.75 10.88
C CYS A 139 -5.06 -14.56 9.71
N TYR A 140 -5.71 -13.89 8.75
CA TYR A 140 -6.24 -14.49 7.53
C TYR A 140 -5.49 -14.01 6.28
N ASN A 141 -5.45 -14.85 5.25
CA ASN A 141 -5.05 -14.47 3.89
C ASN A 141 -6.17 -14.63 2.84
N HIS A 142 -7.28 -15.26 3.23
CA HIS A 142 -8.49 -15.37 2.45
C HIS A 142 -9.73 -15.47 3.36
N GLU A 143 -10.91 -15.28 2.78
CA GLU A 143 -12.20 -15.44 3.45
C GLU A 143 -12.51 -16.93 3.68
N MET A 144 -12.64 -17.35 4.94
CA MET A 144 -12.82 -18.77 5.30
C MET A 144 -14.20 -19.36 4.95
N SER A 145 -15.25 -18.53 5.03
CA SER A 145 -16.63 -18.97 4.79
C SER A 145 -17.35 -18.01 3.84
N PRO A 146 -16.98 -17.98 2.54
CA PRO A 146 -17.59 -17.08 1.58
C PRO A 146 -19.10 -17.31 1.46
N GLY A 147 -19.90 -16.25 1.58
CA GLY A 147 -21.36 -16.33 1.43
C GLY A 147 -21.82 -16.51 -0.02
N GLN A 148 -20.92 -16.32 -0.99
CA GLN A 148 -21.18 -16.41 -2.42
C GLN A 148 -19.86 -16.54 -3.20
N SER A 149 -19.93 -16.78 -4.51
CA SER A 149 -18.75 -16.82 -5.39
C SER A 149 -18.20 -15.44 -5.77
N TYR A 150 -18.93 -14.35 -5.45
CA TYR A 150 -18.60 -12.97 -5.84
C TYR A 150 -18.39 -12.80 -7.36
N CYS A 151 -19.12 -13.58 -8.15
CA CYS A 151 -19.12 -13.43 -9.60
C CYS A 151 -20.26 -12.52 -10.05
N ASP A 152 -19.94 -11.36 -10.64
CA ASP A 152 -20.90 -10.56 -11.39
C ASP A 152 -20.94 -11.02 -12.85
N ASN A 153 -21.90 -11.89 -13.16
CA ASN A 153 -22.14 -12.40 -14.51
C ASN A 153 -22.57 -11.33 -15.52
N SER A 154 -22.99 -10.14 -15.06
CA SER A 154 -23.37 -9.04 -15.96
C SER A 154 -22.16 -8.24 -16.46
N ASN A 155 -20.97 -8.47 -15.90
CA ASN A 155 -19.77 -7.74 -16.29
C ASN A 155 -19.15 -8.32 -17.58
N GLU A 156 -19.31 -7.60 -18.68
CA GLU A 156 -18.80 -8.04 -19.99
C GLU A 156 -17.28 -7.90 -20.15
N LEU A 157 -16.64 -6.99 -19.40
CA LEU A 157 -15.21 -6.70 -19.52
C LEU A 157 -14.36 -7.71 -18.75
N TYR A 158 -14.80 -8.09 -17.56
CA TYR A 158 -14.12 -9.05 -16.68
C TYR A 158 -15.06 -10.21 -16.41
N ARG A 159 -15.33 -11.03 -17.43
CA ARG A 159 -16.21 -12.19 -17.30
C ARG A 159 -15.65 -13.17 -16.28
N CYS A 160 -16.54 -13.77 -15.49
CA CYS A 160 -16.15 -14.81 -14.56
C CYS A 160 -15.62 -16.04 -15.33
N VAL A 161 -14.55 -16.63 -14.81
CA VAL A 161 -13.96 -17.85 -15.34
C VAL A 161 -14.67 -19.05 -14.69
N GLU A 162 -14.97 -20.07 -15.49
CA GLU A 162 -15.64 -21.28 -15.00
C GLU A 162 -14.80 -21.97 -13.92
N GLY A 163 -15.44 -22.33 -12.79
CA GLY A 163 -14.78 -22.95 -11.65
C GLY A 163 -13.95 -22.00 -10.76
N VAL A 164 -13.91 -20.71 -11.08
CA VAL A 164 -13.15 -19.70 -10.33
C VAL A 164 -14.09 -18.88 -9.44
N GLU A 165 -13.69 -18.67 -8.19
CA GLU A 165 -14.43 -17.88 -7.20
C GLU A 165 -13.62 -16.65 -6.74
N TYR A 166 -14.32 -15.54 -6.53
CA TYR A 166 -13.74 -14.21 -6.32
C TYR A 166 -14.01 -13.66 -4.91
N TYR A 167 -14.03 -14.54 -3.90
CA TYR A 167 -14.10 -14.17 -2.49
C TYR A 167 -12.84 -13.42 -2.03
N GLY A 168 -12.88 -12.87 -0.81
CA GLY A 168 -11.81 -12.01 -0.30
C GLY A 168 -10.47 -12.73 -0.21
N ARG A 169 -9.42 -12.20 -0.86
CA ARG A 169 -8.03 -12.68 -0.72
C ARG A 169 -7.02 -11.55 -0.65
N GLY A 170 -5.89 -11.81 0.01
CA GLY A 170 -4.76 -10.90 0.14
C GLY A 170 -4.86 -9.94 1.33
N ALA A 171 -3.87 -9.03 1.44
CA ALA A 171 -3.68 -8.20 2.63
C ALA A 171 -4.74 -7.09 2.77
N LEU A 172 -5.09 -6.44 1.65
CA LEU A 172 -6.35 -5.71 1.51
C LEU A 172 -7.27 -6.57 0.65
N PRO A 173 -8.25 -7.27 1.25
CA PRO A 173 -8.98 -8.32 0.56
C PRO A 173 -9.64 -7.83 -0.74
N VAL A 174 -9.31 -8.51 -1.84
CA VAL A 174 -9.91 -8.27 -3.15
C VAL A 174 -11.17 -9.13 -3.29
N TYR A 175 -12.29 -8.50 -3.62
CA TYR A 175 -13.56 -9.17 -3.88
C TYR A 175 -14.05 -8.86 -5.28
N TRP A 176 -14.81 -9.76 -5.87
CA TRP A 176 -15.46 -9.62 -7.18
C TRP A 176 -14.55 -9.73 -8.41
N ASN A 177 -15.01 -10.48 -9.41
CA ASN A 177 -14.34 -10.71 -10.71
C ASN A 177 -13.75 -9.43 -11.34
N TYR A 178 -14.53 -8.34 -11.37
CA TYR A 178 -14.08 -7.10 -11.98
C TYR A 178 -12.94 -6.43 -11.21
N ASN A 179 -12.87 -6.55 -9.89
CA ASN A 179 -11.75 -6.01 -9.12
C ASN A 179 -10.50 -6.89 -9.28
N TYR A 180 -10.66 -8.21 -9.28
CA TYR A 180 -9.55 -9.13 -9.59
C TYR A 180 -8.95 -8.83 -10.96
N GLY A 181 -9.78 -8.61 -11.99
CA GLY A 181 -9.31 -8.22 -13.31
C GLY A 181 -8.62 -6.85 -13.35
N ILE A 182 -9.16 -5.84 -12.64
CA ILE A 182 -8.56 -4.50 -12.54
C ILE A 182 -7.21 -4.53 -11.82
N VAL A 183 -7.16 -5.16 -10.64
CA VAL A 183 -5.94 -5.29 -9.81
C VAL A 183 -4.90 -6.10 -10.56
N GLY A 184 -5.29 -7.25 -11.13
CA GLY A 184 -4.40 -8.12 -11.89
C GLY A 184 -3.75 -7.39 -13.06
N LYS A 185 -4.53 -6.63 -13.84
CA LYS A 185 -3.97 -5.76 -14.89
C LYS A 185 -3.01 -4.71 -14.32
N GLY A 186 -3.33 -4.15 -13.16
CA GLY A 186 -2.54 -3.16 -12.45
C GLY A 186 -1.15 -3.65 -12.03
N ILE A 187 -1.07 -4.88 -11.53
CA ILE A 187 0.16 -5.54 -11.07
C ILE A 187 0.75 -6.52 -12.11
N LYS A 188 0.16 -6.55 -13.31
CA LYS A 188 0.57 -7.43 -14.43
C LYS A 188 0.53 -8.93 -14.09
N GLN A 189 -0.48 -9.35 -13.34
CA GLN A 189 -0.78 -10.76 -13.01
C GLN A 189 -2.18 -11.13 -13.52
N ASP A 190 -2.37 -12.36 -13.97
CA ASP A 190 -3.70 -12.83 -14.37
C ASP A 190 -4.53 -13.28 -13.16
N LEU A 191 -4.94 -12.31 -12.35
CA LEU A 191 -5.76 -12.57 -11.17
C LEU A 191 -7.22 -12.89 -11.49
N LEU A 192 -7.68 -12.68 -12.73
CA LEU A 192 -9.04 -13.02 -13.13
C LEU A 192 -9.20 -14.53 -13.31
N SER A 193 -8.20 -15.18 -13.92
CA SER A 193 -8.14 -16.64 -14.06
C SER A 193 -7.50 -17.33 -12.86
N HIS A 194 -6.58 -16.64 -12.17
CA HIS A 194 -5.79 -17.18 -11.06
C HIS A 194 -5.88 -16.31 -9.78
N PRO A 195 -7.07 -16.12 -9.18
CA PRO A 195 -7.21 -15.34 -7.97
C PRO A 195 -6.47 -15.94 -6.76
N GLU A 196 -6.22 -17.25 -6.76
CA GLU A 196 -5.48 -17.99 -5.73
C GLU A 196 -4.03 -17.51 -5.55
N LEU A 197 -3.48 -16.77 -6.52
CA LEU A 197 -2.14 -16.19 -6.38
C LEU A 197 -2.03 -15.25 -5.16
N LEU A 198 -3.13 -14.60 -4.77
CA LEU A 198 -3.15 -13.70 -3.61
C LEU A 198 -3.15 -14.42 -2.26
N GLU A 199 -3.41 -15.72 -2.22
CA GLU A 199 -3.33 -16.56 -1.00
C GLU A 199 -2.15 -17.54 -1.03
N GLN A 200 -1.43 -17.62 -2.16
CA GLN A 200 -0.23 -18.47 -2.32
C GLN A 200 1.09 -17.69 -2.28
N ASN A 201 1.07 -16.37 -2.53
CA ASN A 201 2.26 -15.54 -2.55
C ASN A 201 2.04 -14.23 -1.79
N ALA A 202 2.62 -14.13 -0.60
CA ALA A 202 2.51 -12.94 0.26
C ALA A 202 3.07 -11.66 -0.40
N THR A 203 4.10 -11.76 -1.23
CA THR A 203 4.65 -10.59 -1.94
C THR A 203 3.63 -10.05 -2.94
N LEU A 204 2.98 -10.93 -3.72
CA LEU A 204 1.91 -10.52 -4.63
C LEU A 204 0.67 -10.00 -3.89
N ALA A 205 0.34 -10.59 -2.74
CA ALA A 205 -0.75 -10.12 -1.89
C ALA A 205 -0.51 -8.70 -1.36
N PHE A 206 0.70 -8.38 -0.92
CA PHE A 206 1.09 -7.02 -0.54
C PHE A 206 1.17 -6.10 -1.76
N GLU A 207 1.69 -6.56 -2.90
CA GLU A 207 1.75 -5.76 -4.14
C GLU A 207 0.34 -5.33 -4.58
N ALA A 208 -0.63 -6.24 -4.56
CA ALA A 208 -2.03 -5.94 -4.84
C ALA A 208 -2.62 -4.91 -3.88
N ALA A 209 -2.32 -5.03 -2.58
CA ALA A 209 -2.79 -4.10 -1.56
C ALA A 209 -2.19 -2.70 -1.72
N ILE A 210 -0.87 -2.59 -1.93
CA ILE A 210 -0.18 -1.31 -2.14
C ILE A 210 -0.64 -0.68 -3.46
N TRP A 211 -0.82 -1.48 -4.52
CA TRP A 211 -1.40 -1.00 -5.76
C TRP A 211 -2.78 -0.39 -5.54
N ARG A 212 -3.64 -1.05 -4.75
CA ARG A 212 -4.98 -0.56 -4.41
C ARG A 212 -4.95 0.73 -3.59
N TRP A 213 -3.95 0.89 -2.72
CA TRP A 213 -3.72 2.12 -1.94
C TRP A 213 -3.28 3.28 -2.84
N MET A 214 -2.36 3.02 -3.76
CA MET A 214 -1.76 4.01 -4.65
C MET A 214 -2.61 4.35 -5.89
N THR A 215 -3.63 3.55 -6.22
CA THR A 215 -4.35 3.66 -7.49
C THR A 215 -5.84 3.96 -7.30
N PRO A 216 -6.36 5.04 -7.92
CA PRO A 216 -7.81 5.27 -7.96
C PRO A 216 -8.53 4.25 -8.83
N MET A 217 -9.56 3.59 -8.30
CA MET A 217 -10.32 2.58 -9.05
C MET A 217 -11.40 3.18 -9.97
N LYS A 218 -11.85 4.41 -9.70
CA LYS A 218 -12.93 5.06 -10.44
C LYS A 218 -12.51 6.45 -10.91
N ARG A 219 -13.03 6.86 -12.07
CA ARG A 219 -12.75 8.18 -12.65
C ARG A 219 -13.21 9.27 -11.69
N ARG A 220 -12.35 10.28 -11.44
CA ARG A 220 -12.59 11.42 -10.52
C ARG A 220 -12.55 11.07 -9.03
N GLN A 221 -12.15 9.86 -8.66
CA GLN A 221 -11.77 9.53 -7.29
C GLN A 221 -10.26 9.75 -7.11
N PRO A 222 -9.78 10.27 -5.97
CA PRO A 222 -8.36 10.23 -5.62
C PRO A 222 -7.92 8.82 -5.18
N SER A 223 -6.61 8.61 -5.04
CA SER A 223 -6.07 7.40 -4.41
C SER A 223 -6.14 7.52 -2.88
N ALA A 224 -6.06 6.39 -2.16
CA ALA A 224 -5.97 6.43 -0.70
C ALA A 224 -4.68 7.11 -0.25
N HIS A 225 -3.57 6.85 -0.95
CA HIS A 225 -2.32 7.58 -0.82
C HIS A 225 -2.53 9.10 -0.89
N ASP A 226 -3.13 9.60 -1.99
CA ASP A 226 -3.22 11.04 -2.23
C ASP A 226 -4.08 11.77 -1.20
N VAL A 227 -5.14 11.14 -0.69
CA VAL A 227 -5.96 11.77 0.36
C VAL A 227 -5.32 11.71 1.73
N PHE A 228 -4.46 10.73 1.97
CA PHE A 228 -3.77 10.58 3.25
C PHE A 228 -2.59 11.54 3.35
N VAL A 229 -1.70 11.56 2.34
CA VAL A 229 -0.48 12.40 2.35
C VAL A 229 -0.76 13.87 1.96
N GLY A 230 -2.02 14.24 1.71
CA GLY A 230 -2.44 15.61 1.43
C GLY A 230 -2.17 16.10 0.00
N ASN A 231 -1.95 15.20 -0.96
CA ASN A 231 -1.82 15.54 -2.38
C ASN A 231 -3.16 15.94 -3.02
N TRP A 232 -4.24 15.30 -2.56
CA TRP A 232 -5.57 15.58 -3.04
C TRP A 232 -6.11 16.89 -2.46
N LYS A 233 -6.56 17.79 -3.34
CA LYS A 233 -7.23 19.03 -2.98
C LYS A 233 -8.75 18.83 -3.12
N PRO A 234 -9.52 18.83 -2.02
CA PRO A 234 -10.97 18.67 -2.08
C PRO A 234 -11.62 19.76 -2.94
N THR A 235 -12.55 19.37 -3.80
CA THR A 235 -13.38 20.33 -4.53
C THR A 235 -14.48 20.90 -3.62
N LYS A 236 -15.18 21.94 -4.06
CA LYS A 236 -16.38 22.45 -3.36
C LYS A 236 -17.42 21.35 -3.12
N LYS A 237 -17.56 20.40 -4.06
CA LYS A 237 -18.48 19.26 -3.90
C LYS A 237 -18.03 18.35 -2.76
N ASP A 238 -16.73 18.15 -2.60
CA ASP A 238 -16.16 17.31 -1.55
C ASP A 238 -16.34 17.93 -0.18
N THR A 239 -16.09 19.23 -0.04
CA THR A 239 -16.32 19.98 1.21
C THR A 239 -17.79 19.95 1.62
N LEU A 240 -18.72 20.18 0.68
CA LEU A 240 -20.17 20.04 0.93
C LEU A 240 -20.58 18.60 1.26
N SER A 241 -19.80 17.62 0.81
CA SER A 241 -19.97 16.20 1.10
C SER A 241 -19.24 15.77 2.39
N LYS A 242 -18.71 16.72 3.16
CA LYS A 242 -17.87 16.52 4.35
C LYS A 242 -16.62 15.65 4.11
N ARG A 243 -16.15 15.54 2.86
CA ARG A 243 -14.94 14.80 2.52
C ARG A 243 -13.71 15.69 2.65
N TYR A 244 -12.86 15.38 3.63
CA TYR A 244 -11.61 16.09 3.92
C TYR A 244 -10.40 15.15 3.83
N PRO A 245 -9.19 15.65 3.56
CA PRO A 245 -7.98 14.83 3.59
C PRO A 245 -7.76 14.22 4.98
N GLY A 246 -7.29 12.98 5.03
CA GLY A 246 -7.08 12.23 6.26
C GLY A 246 -7.53 10.77 6.18
N PHE A 247 -7.41 10.07 7.30
CA PHE A 247 -7.68 8.64 7.42
C PHE A 247 -9.16 8.27 7.16
N GLY A 248 -10.10 9.13 7.50
CA GLY A 248 -11.51 8.92 7.16
C GLY A 248 -11.75 8.82 5.65
N ALA A 249 -11.06 9.66 4.86
CA ALA A 249 -11.21 9.63 3.41
C ALA A 249 -10.62 8.35 2.79
N THR A 250 -9.59 7.74 3.40
CA THR A 250 -9.06 6.45 2.91
C THR A 250 -10.10 5.35 3.07
N MET A 251 -10.81 5.29 4.21
CA MET A 251 -11.93 4.35 4.41
C MET A 251 -13.04 4.56 3.38
N ASN A 252 -13.41 5.81 3.09
CA ASN A 252 -14.43 6.12 2.09
C ASN A 252 -13.99 5.67 0.68
N ILE A 253 -12.70 5.80 0.34
CA ILE A 253 -12.16 5.36 -0.94
C ILE A 253 -12.10 3.83 -1.05
N LEU A 254 -11.71 3.16 0.03
CA LEU A 254 -11.47 1.72 0.05
C LEU A 254 -12.78 0.93 0.15
N TYR A 255 -13.71 1.38 0.99
CA TYR A 255 -14.88 0.60 1.41
C TYR A 255 -16.22 1.29 1.12
N GLY A 256 -16.23 2.60 0.87
CA GLY A 256 -17.44 3.32 0.49
C GLY A 256 -18.59 3.19 1.49
N ASP A 257 -19.77 2.85 1.00
CA ASP A 257 -21.03 2.72 1.75
C ASP A 257 -21.07 1.50 2.68
N PHE A 258 -20.10 0.57 2.59
CA PHE A 258 -19.97 -0.48 3.59
C PHE A 258 -19.55 0.06 4.98
N ILE A 259 -18.91 1.22 5.04
CA ILE A 259 -18.36 1.78 6.30
C ILE A 259 -18.78 3.24 6.52
N CYS A 260 -18.94 4.03 5.45
CA CYS A 260 -19.07 5.48 5.54
C CYS A 260 -20.49 5.97 5.22
N GLY A 261 -20.85 7.16 5.74
CA GLY A 261 -22.12 7.84 5.45
C GLY A 261 -23.32 7.38 6.29
N HIS A 262 -23.08 6.58 7.33
CA HIS A 262 -24.11 5.99 8.20
C HIS A 262 -23.82 6.19 9.70
N GLY A 263 -22.97 7.17 10.05
CA GLY A 263 -22.55 7.41 11.43
C GLY A 263 -21.41 6.50 11.89
N SER A 264 -21.19 6.42 13.20
CA SER A 264 -20.16 5.54 13.79
C SER A 264 -20.57 4.07 13.68
N THR A 265 -19.63 3.22 13.26
CA THR A 265 -19.84 1.77 13.14
C THR A 265 -18.66 1.03 13.75
N ASP A 266 -18.89 -0.18 14.25
CA ASP A 266 -17.83 -1.01 14.84
C ASP A 266 -16.72 -1.30 13.83
N SER A 267 -17.08 -1.56 12.57
CA SER A 267 -16.10 -1.79 11.50
C SER A 267 -15.18 -0.58 11.29
N MET A 268 -15.74 0.64 11.34
CA MET A 268 -14.94 1.86 11.24
C MET A 268 -14.04 2.02 12.45
N ASN A 269 -14.59 1.85 13.66
CA ASN A 269 -13.86 2.06 14.90
C ASN A 269 -12.69 1.06 15.03
N VAL A 270 -12.87 -0.20 14.63
CA VAL A 270 -11.79 -1.20 14.61
C VAL A 270 -10.65 -0.79 13.69
N ILE A 271 -10.95 -0.23 12.51
CA ILE A 271 -9.93 0.26 11.57
C ILE A 271 -9.16 1.45 12.17
N ILE A 272 -9.87 2.39 12.80
CA ILE A 272 -9.26 3.54 13.48
C ILE A 272 -8.36 3.08 14.64
N SER A 273 -8.83 2.13 15.46
CA SER A 273 -8.06 1.61 16.58
C SER A 273 -6.77 0.92 16.15
N HIS A 274 -6.77 0.14 15.06
CA HIS A 274 -5.54 -0.43 14.51
C HIS A 274 -4.55 0.66 14.07
N TYR A 275 -5.02 1.68 13.35
CA TYR A 275 -4.15 2.77 12.91
C TYR A 275 -3.53 3.52 14.09
N GLN A 276 -4.34 3.90 15.08
CA GLN A 276 -3.86 4.59 16.27
C GLN A 276 -2.86 3.75 17.07
N HIS A 277 -3.18 2.47 17.29
CA HIS A 277 -2.28 1.56 17.97
C HIS A 277 -0.95 1.38 17.23
N TYR A 278 -0.97 1.30 15.90
CA TYR A 278 0.25 1.18 15.11
C TYR A 278 1.10 2.46 15.11
N LEU A 279 0.47 3.64 15.23
CA LEU A 279 1.23 4.87 15.46
C LEU A 279 1.96 4.87 16.81
N ASP A 280 1.32 4.34 17.86
CA ASP A 280 1.97 4.20 19.17
C ASP A 280 3.17 3.25 19.09
N LEU A 281 3.00 2.09 18.45
CA LEU A 281 4.07 1.09 18.27
C LEU A 281 5.22 1.60 17.37
N MET A 282 4.93 2.48 16.41
CA MET A 282 5.94 3.08 15.53
C MET A 282 6.52 4.38 16.10
N GLU A 283 6.36 4.61 17.42
CA GLU A 283 6.94 5.74 18.16
C GLU A 283 6.52 7.14 17.65
N VAL A 284 5.39 7.23 16.93
CA VAL A 284 4.81 8.51 16.48
C VAL A 284 3.73 8.99 17.43
N GLY A 285 2.97 8.08 18.03
CA GLY A 285 1.87 8.39 18.95
C GLY A 285 0.53 8.59 18.25
N HIS A 286 -0.54 8.02 18.82
CA HIS A 286 -1.90 8.12 18.29
C HIS A 286 -2.46 9.55 18.26
N GLU A 287 -1.94 10.47 19.08
CA GLU A 287 -2.29 11.89 19.05
C GLU A 287 -1.94 12.55 17.71
N HIS A 288 -1.01 11.96 16.96
CA HIS A 288 -0.61 12.41 15.63
C HIS A 288 -1.42 11.79 14.48
N SER A 289 -2.50 11.06 14.80
CA SER A 289 -3.38 10.40 13.83
C SER A 289 -4.18 11.37 12.96
N GLY A 290 -4.29 12.64 13.37
CA GLY A 290 -4.97 13.73 12.67
C GLY A 290 -6.45 13.85 13.05
N ASP A 291 -7.10 14.94 12.65
CA ASP A 291 -8.48 15.24 13.10
C ASP A 291 -9.57 14.50 12.28
N ASN A 292 -9.31 14.23 11.00
CA ASN A 292 -10.28 13.61 10.08
C ASN A 292 -10.14 12.08 10.07
N LEU A 293 -10.34 11.44 11.23
CA LEU A 293 -10.15 10.00 11.40
C LEU A 293 -11.30 9.15 10.87
N ASP A 294 -12.53 9.62 11.03
CA ASP A 294 -13.73 8.87 10.68
C ASP A 294 -14.33 9.30 9.34
N CYS A 295 -15.22 8.46 8.82
CA CYS A 295 -16.01 8.74 7.63
C CYS A 295 -17.52 8.62 7.85
N GLY A 296 -17.98 8.63 9.11
CA GLY A 296 -19.38 8.37 9.44
C GLY A 296 -20.32 9.39 8.82
N ASP A 297 -19.86 10.63 8.74
CA ASP A 297 -20.59 11.77 8.19
C ASP A 297 -20.26 12.06 6.71
N GLN A 298 -19.30 11.35 6.12
CA GLN A 298 -18.84 11.62 4.77
C GLN A 298 -19.80 11.01 3.74
N VAL A 299 -20.22 11.81 2.76
CA VAL A 299 -20.95 11.26 1.61
C VAL A 299 -20.00 10.39 0.80
N VAL A 300 -20.42 9.18 0.48
CA VAL A 300 -19.63 8.18 -0.25
C VAL A 300 -19.24 8.68 -1.65
N PHE A 301 -17.98 8.46 -2.05
CA PHE A 301 -17.50 8.90 -3.37
C PHE A 301 -18.29 8.26 -4.53
N ASN A 302 -18.58 6.96 -4.40
CA ASN A 302 -19.23 6.16 -5.44
C ASN A 302 -20.19 5.16 -4.79
N PRO A 303 -21.38 5.60 -4.34
CA PRO A 303 -22.35 4.73 -3.66
C PRO A 303 -22.74 3.56 -4.56
N SER A 304 -22.94 2.39 -3.97
CA SER A 304 -23.43 1.23 -4.69
C SER A 304 -24.85 1.50 -5.21
N SER A 305 -25.17 0.98 -6.39
CA SER A 305 -26.48 1.22 -7.03
C SER A 305 -27.63 0.43 -6.40
N LYS A 306 -27.35 -0.38 -5.38
CA LYS A 306 -28.33 -1.16 -4.62
C LYS A 306 -28.18 -0.82 -3.15
N SER A 307 -29.30 -0.57 -2.48
CA SER A 307 -29.31 -0.31 -1.05
C SER A 307 -28.65 -1.49 -0.31
N PRO A 308 -27.84 -1.27 0.73
CA PRO A 308 -27.35 -2.34 1.59
C PRO A 308 -28.47 -3.11 2.31
N TYR A 309 -29.73 -2.64 2.18
CA TYR A 309 -30.93 -3.24 2.76
C TYR A 309 -31.98 -3.68 1.71
N SER A 310 -31.59 -3.89 0.44
CA SER A 310 -32.51 -4.42 -0.60
C SER A 310 -32.08 -5.78 -1.11
#